data_AF-G4ZLX1-F1
#
_entry.id   AF-G4ZLX1-F1
#
_cell.length_a   1.000
_cell.length_b   1.000
_cell.length_c   1.000
_cell.angle_alpha   90.00
_cell.angle_beta   90.00
_cell.angle_gamma   90.00
#
_symmetry.space_group_name_H-M   'P 1'
#
loop_
_entity.id
_entity.type
_entity.pdbx_description
1 polymer ?
#
loop_
_entity_poly.entity_id
_entity_poly.type
_entity_poly.pdbx_seq_one_letter_code
_entity_poly.pdbx_strand_id
1 'polypeptide(L)'
;MLRLPSSKQAAIAPTSGATATDMFAAKPARKSLSPSRDAVTLELRPGMFRLAWVLVVAAHMLCGMYLLIFAATYYYLTDPIMGYYVHLWAPTTGNQNYGLYALVFACIYLLHLSRMPKLVYRSIRECQLVFKRRKRLTMVHVKVTGSKRLITRRATGLFSPIKRTWRALFSREGLFGVENQHFLTVYVFREFLELSSQTYQAYQYSRFLPRVWLNTLLVAMLLINCWSTLAVQHFLGSKPALERVVAISADAAISIAMCVIVPCMLVAPYANAMDTMFITSVKANRVVKVVIGLWGTVIMVFHLRAVIQSHLTFIEGCRAFTRPWFTGRSSCVSLVINCHARGIESPDDGFLHAIDETALATLTFTHCPGLNIPPAIQRFSNLMVFHIYNSTITEWSGDANSISATAHPRLFVTAVARPHFPLGFPAGLLQPLPDSLLSIQFCVTDVTSLPDDLPARWHPMAVVAFEYGELTEIPASLLSLQVFTLSLKGNRIETIPQLMEMAPDLEVPELSLTENPLKELPDKLGAPTTFIDRLDLQGTNLTTLPAWTQTQVRKTNYMRGTPYCATVATELLPANVQCGPRSVLDLNLDFPLGFIDEIYAIDRK
;
A
#
# COMPACT_ATOMS: atom_id res chain seq x y z
N MET A 1 25.43 -27.43 0.36
CA MET A 1 26.87 -27.13 0.13
C MET A 1 27.31 -27.83 -1.15
N LEU A 2 27.33 -27.12 -2.29
CA LEU A 2 27.31 -27.75 -3.62
C LEU A 2 28.71 -27.97 -4.21
N ARG A 3 28.92 -29.10 -4.88
CA ARG A 3 30.11 -29.40 -5.70
C ARG A 3 29.70 -29.94 -7.08
N LEU A 4 30.49 -29.60 -8.11
CA LEU A 4 30.54 -30.38 -9.35
C LEU A 4 31.32 -31.68 -9.10
N PRO A 5 31.02 -32.78 -9.82
CA PRO A 5 31.78 -34.02 -9.70
C PRO A 5 33.21 -33.82 -10.22
N SER A 6 34.17 -34.60 -9.73
CA SER A 6 35.47 -34.72 -10.38
C SER A 6 35.31 -35.41 -11.74
N SER A 7 35.83 -34.78 -12.80
CA SER A 7 36.10 -35.49 -14.05
C SER A 7 37.10 -36.62 -13.77
N LYS A 8 36.77 -37.86 -14.16
CA LYS A 8 37.75 -38.95 -14.15
C LYS A 8 38.96 -38.50 -14.98
N GLN A 9 40.13 -38.40 -14.36
CA GLN A 9 41.37 -38.28 -15.13
C GLN A 9 41.60 -39.62 -15.82
N ALA A 10 41.84 -39.59 -17.13
CA ALA A 10 42.19 -40.79 -17.87
C ALA A 10 43.53 -41.31 -17.35
N ALA A 11 43.57 -42.56 -16.89
CA ALA A 11 44.79 -43.20 -16.45
C ALA A 11 45.62 -43.61 -17.68
N ILE A 12 46.57 -42.77 -18.08
CA ILE A 12 47.61 -43.16 -19.04
C ILE A 12 48.63 -44.00 -18.27
N ALA A 13 48.70 -45.28 -18.58
CA ALA A 13 49.69 -46.19 -18.01
C ALA A 13 50.95 -46.27 -18.90
N PRO A 14 52.16 -46.15 -18.33
CA PRO A 14 53.38 -46.68 -18.91
C PRO A 14 53.70 -48.08 -18.35
N THR A 15 54.38 -48.90 -19.15
CA THR A 15 54.72 -50.31 -18.84
C THR A 15 56.19 -50.53 -18.50
N SER A 16 56.47 -51.70 -17.89
CA SER A 16 57.78 -52.36 -17.72
C SER A 16 58.70 -51.89 -16.58
N GLY A 17 59.55 -52.82 -16.08
CA GLY A 17 60.53 -52.62 -15.02
C GLY A 17 60.47 -53.66 -13.89
N ALA A 18 61.49 -54.52 -13.78
CA ALA A 18 61.76 -55.38 -12.60
C ALA A 18 62.68 -54.62 -11.59
N THR A 19 63.11 -55.09 -10.41
CA THR A 19 63.26 -56.46 -9.85
C THR A 19 63.16 -56.40 -8.30
N ALA A 20 63.26 -57.53 -7.59
CA ALA A 20 63.06 -57.62 -6.13
C ALA A 20 64.29 -57.27 -5.26
N THR A 21 64.06 -56.95 -3.98
CA THR A 21 64.96 -57.18 -2.83
C THR A 21 64.20 -56.99 -1.50
N ASP A 22 64.83 -57.28 -0.36
CA ASP A 22 64.17 -57.91 0.79
C ASP A 22 64.07 -57.09 2.11
N MET A 23 63.24 -57.62 3.03
CA MET A 23 63.31 -57.52 4.51
C MET A 23 63.28 -56.17 5.30
N PHE A 24 62.44 -56.17 6.35
CA PHE A 24 62.56 -55.57 7.71
C PHE A 24 63.26 -54.20 7.94
N ALA A 25 62.76 -53.26 8.78
CA ALA A 25 61.56 -53.25 9.63
C ALA A 25 61.18 -51.80 10.06
N ALA A 26 59.91 -51.59 10.44
CA ALA A 26 59.47 -50.41 11.21
C ALA A 26 58.25 -50.74 12.10
N LYS A 27 58.17 -50.12 13.29
CA LYS A 27 57.12 -50.39 14.30
C LYS A 27 55.74 -49.79 13.91
N PRO A 28 54.61 -50.37 14.34
CA PRO A 28 53.28 -49.85 14.03
C PRO A 28 52.99 -48.54 14.79
N ALA A 29 53.04 -47.41 14.08
CA ALA A 29 52.58 -46.13 14.60
C ALA A 29 51.04 -46.12 14.71
N ARG A 30 50.51 -45.70 15.87
CA ARG A 30 49.05 -45.57 16.11
C ARG A 30 48.38 -44.72 15.01
N LYS A 31 47.41 -45.31 14.28
CA LYS A 31 46.43 -44.54 13.50
C LYS A 31 45.44 -43.82 14.44
N SER A 32 45.89 -42.77 15.11
CA SER A 32 45.00 -41.82 15.78
C SER A 32 44.38 -40.85 14.76
N LEU A 33 43.67 -41.39 13.76
CA LEU A 33 42.69 -40.60 13.02
C LEU A 33 41.44 -40.51 13.90
N SER A 34 41.24 -39.34 14.53
CA SER A 34 39.91 -38.96 14.97
C SER A 34 38.98 -38.90 13.75
N PRO A 35 37.71 -39.33 13.87
CA PRO A 35 36.78 -39.25 12.75
C PRO A 35 36.59 -37.78 12.37
N SER A 36 36.94 -37.43 11.14
CA SER A 36 36.65 -36.11 10.60
C SER A 36 35.14 -35.94 10.52
N ARG A 37 34.54 -35.10 11.37
CA ARG A 37 33.10 -34.78 11.34
C ARG A 37 32.68 -34.50 9.89
N ASP A 38 31.79 -35.34 9.35
CA ASP A 38 31.51 -35.36 7.92
C ASP A 38 30.98 -34.01 7.43
N ALA A 39 31.78 -33.38 6.57
CA ALA A 39 31.44 -32.09 5.99
C ALA A 39 30.24 -32.26 5.05
N VAL A 40 29.09 -31.70 5.43
CA VAL A 40 27.75 -31.91 4.84
C VAL A 40 27.67 -31.47 3.36
N THR A 41 28.29 -32.23 2.45
CA THR A 41 28.38 -31.94 1.01
C THR A 41 27.22 -32.56 0.23
N LEU A 42 26.70 -31.80 -0.72
CA LEU A 42 25.79 -32.31 -1.75
C LEU A 42 26.48 -32.18 -3.10
N GLU A 43 26.76 -33.31 -3.75
CA GLU A 43 27.30 -33.33 -5.11
C GLU A 43 26.14 -33.30 -6.11
N LEU A 44 26.28 -32.49 -7.17
CA LEU A 44 25.23 -32.29 -8.17
C LEU A 44 25.75 -32.66 -9.56
N ARG A 45 24.87 -33.21 -10.41
CA ARG A 45 25.15 -33.34 -11.85
C ARG A 45 25.47 -31.95 -12.42
N PRO A 46 26.39 -31.79 -13.40
CA PRO A 46 26.81 -30.48 -13.89
C PRO A 46 25.66 -29.55 -14.32
N GLY A 47 24.60 -30.09 -14.94
CA GLY A 47 23.39 -29.32 -15.27
C GLY A 47 22.66 -28.77 -14.04
N MET A 48 22.43 -29.61 -13.02
CA MET A 48 21.79 -29.21 -11.75
C MET A 48 22.63 -28.17 -11.00
N PHE A 49 23.96 -28.28 -11.04
CA PHE A 49 24.85 -27.29 -10.44
C PHE A 49 24.73 -25.92 -11.14
N ARG A 50 24.66 -25.90 -12.49
CA ARG A 50 24.43 -24.67 -13.26
C ARG A 50 23.08 -24.04 -12.90
N LEU A 51 22.01 -24.83 -12.88
CA LEU A 51 20.68 -24.38 -12.49
C LEU A 51 20.66 -23.78 -11.08
N ALA A 52 21.24 -24.47 -10.09
CA ALA A 52 21.31 -23.98 -8.71
C ALA A 52 22.11 -22.67 -8.57
N TRP A 53 23.14 -22.46 -9.39
CA TRP A 53 23.88 -21.20 -9.42
C TRP A 53 23.04 -20.06 -10.00
N VAL A 54 22.34 -20.30 -11.11
CA VAL A 54 21.43 -19.32 -11.73
C VAL A 54 20.30 -18.93 -10.77
N LEU A 55 19.64 -19.91 -10.13
CA LEU A 55 18.55 -19.66 -9.18
C LEU A 55 18.99 -18.82 -7.98
N VAL A 56 20.17 -19.09 -7.41
CA VAL A 56 20.69 -18.30 -6.27
C VAL A 56 21.07 -16.87 -6.67
N VAL A 57 21.58 -16.66 -7.90
CA VAL A 57 21.84 -15.31 -8.41
C VAL A 57 20.52 -14.57 -8.68
N ALA A 58 19.55 -15.23 -9.32
CA ALA A 58 18.23 -14.67 -9.62
C ALA A 58 17.47 -14.28 -8.33
N ALA A 59 17.44 -15.15 -7.32
CA ALA A 59 16.83 -14.85 -6.02
C ALA A 59 17.50 -13.65 -5.32
N HIS A 60 18.84 -13.58 -5.31
CA HIS A 60 19.53 -12.42 -4.73
C HIS A 60 19.24 -11.11 -5.47
N MET A 61 19.10 -11.16 -6.80
CA MET A 61 18.71 -10.00 -7.63
C MET A 61 17.26 -9.58 -7.37
N LEU A 62 16.30 -10.52 -7.43
CA LEU A 62 14.88 -10.26 -7.24
C LEU A 62 14.60 -9.60 -5.87
N CYS A 63 15.08 -10.20 -4.78
CA CYS A 63 14.95 -9.60 -3.45
C CYS A 63 15.69 -8.26 -3.37
N GLY A 64 16.86 -8.14 -4.00
CA GLY A 64 17.64 -6.89 -4.01
C GLY A 64 16.88 -5.74 -4.64
N MET A 65 16.33 -5.95 -5.85
CA MET A 65 15.53 -4.95 -6.55
C MET A 65 14.26 -4.58 -5.77
N TYR A 66 13.55 -5.56 -5.22
CA TYR A 66 12.36 -5.31 -4.39
C TYR A 66 12.67 -4.48 -3.15
N LEU A 67 13.73 -4.83 -2.40
CA LEU A 67 14.16 -4.09 -1.21
C LEU A 67 14.63 -2.66 -1.55
N LEU A 68 15.24 -2.45 -2.73
CA LEU A 68 15.61 -1.13 -3.22
C LEU A 68 14.37 -0.28 -3.56
N ILE A 69 13.39 -0.87 -4.25
CA ILE A 69 12.11 -0.21 -4.57
C ILE A 69 11.39 0.16 -3.26
N PHE A 70 11.25 -0.76 -2.31
CA PHE A 70 10.62 -0.48 -1.01
C PHE A 70 11.35 0.60 -0.21
N ALA A 71 12.69 0.61 -0.21
CA ALA A 71 13.46 1.67 0.42
C ALA A 71 13.19 3.05 -0.24
N ALA A 72 13.12 3.10 -1.57
CA ALA A 72 12.80 4.32 -2.30
C ALA A 72 11.35 4.78 -2.07
N THR A 73 10.37 3.86 -2.04
CA THR A 73 8.96 4.18 -1.74
C THR A 73 8.79 4.72 -0.32
N TYR A 74 9.37 4.07 0.70
CA TYR A 74 9.29 4.60 2.08
C TYR A 74 10.02 5.93 2.25
N TYR A 75 11.08 6.18 1.49
CA TYR A 75 11.74 7.50 1.47
C TYR A 75 10.87 8.56 0.79
N TYR A 76 10.27 8.26 -0.36
CA TYR A 76 9.33 9.15 -1.06
C TYR A 76 8.11 9.51 -0.19
N LEU A 77 7.59 8.56 0.60
CA LEU A 77 6.51 8.81 1.56
C LEU A 77 6.93 9.64 2.80
N THR A 78 8.20 10.04 2.93
CA THR A 78 8.62 11.08 3.89
C THR A 78 8.56 12.51 3.33
N ASP A 79 8.33 12.66 2.02
CA ASP A 79 8.18 13.97 1.39
C ASP A 79 6.92 14.70 1.91
N PRO A 80 6.98 16.01 2.24
CA PRO A 80 5.82 16.78 2.67
C PRO A 80 4.63 16.73 1.69
N ILE A 81 4.87 16.62 0.38
CA ILE A 81 3.83 16.50 -0.65
C ILE A 81 3.05 15.18 -0.51
N MET A 82 3.70 14.12 0.00
CA MET A 82 3.04 12.85 0.33
C MET A 82 2.34 12.87 1.70
N GLY A 83 2.56 13.90 2.52
CA GLY A 83 1.99 14.00 3.87
C GLY A 83 0.46 13.86 3.91
N TYR A 84 -0.24 14.53 2.99
CA TYR A 84 -1.69 14.41 2.80
C TYR A 84 -2.13 12.94 2.64
N TYR A 85 -1.53 12.23 1.67
CA TYR A 85 -1.86 10.84 1.41
C TYR A 85 -1.48 9.91 2.56
N VAL A 86 -0.37 10.16 3.25
CA VAL A 86 0.02 9.32 4.40
C VAL A 86 -0.91 9.54 5.59
N HIS A 87 -1.36 10.76 5.88
CA HIS A 87 -2.34 11.00 6.94
C HIS A 87 -3.73 10.43 6.65
N LEU A 88 -4.14 10.34 5.37
CA LEU A 88 -5.38 9.65 4.98
C LEU A 88 -5.38 8.16 5.39
N TRP A 89 -4.24 7.46 5.27
CA TRP A 89 -4.13 6.04 5.61
C TRP A 89 -3.62 5.76 7.04
N ALA A 90 -2.91 6.71 7.65
CA ALA A 90 -2.27 6.55 8.97
C ALA A 90 -2.45 7.82 9.85
N PRO A 91 -3.68 8.29 10.11
CA PRO A 91 -3.95 9.61 10.66
C PRO A 91 -3.27 9.89 12.01
N THR A 92 -3.15 8.87 12.87
CA THR A 92 -2.56 9.01 14.22
C THR A 92 -1.05 8.92 14.28
N THR A 93 -0.36 8.47 13.22
CA THR A 93 1.11 8.29 13.21
C THR A 93 1.83 9.02 12.09
N GLY A 94 1.11 9.44 11.04
CA GLY A 94 1.68 10.08 9.85
C GLY A 94 2.84 9.29 9.24
N ASN A 95 3.82 10.01 8.69
CA ASN A 95 5.04 9.44 8.11
C ASN A 95 6.22 9.32 9.10
N GLN A 96 6.01 9.59 10.40
CA GLN A 96 7.06 9.79 11.41
C GLN A 96 8.14 8.70 11.45
N ASN A 97 7.76 7.44 11.19
CA ASN A 97 8.67 6.28 11.23
C ASN A 97 9.19 5.84 9.85
N TYR A 98 8.73 6.44 8.75
CA TYR A 98 8.97 5.92 7.40
C TYR A 98 10.44 6.05 6.97
N GLY A 99 11.14 7.10 7.41
CA GLY A 99 12.59 7.24 7.19
C GLY A 99 13.42 6.13 7.84
N LEU A 100 12.99 5.62 9.00
CA LEU A 100 13.60 4.46 9.65
C LEU A 100 13.34 3.18 8.85
N TYR A 101 12.12 3.00 8.31
CA TYR A 101 11.79 1.84 7.47
C TYR A 101 12.61 1.84 6.17
N ALA A 102 12.72 2.99 5.50
CA ALA A 102 13.57 3.17 4.32
C ALA A 102 15.04 2.79 4.59
N LEU A 103 15.60 3.25 5.72
CA LEU A 103 16.95 2.91 6.15
C LEU A 103 17.14 1.40 6.38
N VAL A 104 16.19 0.74 7.05
CA VAL A 104 16.22 -0.71 7.30
C VAL A 104 16.20 -1.50 5.98
N PHE A 105 15.30 -1.18 5.05
CA PHE A 105 15.23 -1.83 3.74
C PHE A 105 16.51 -1.59 2.92
N ALA A 106 17.06 -0.36 2.93
CA ALA A 106 18.32 -0.04 2.27
C ALA A 106 19.51 -0.84 2.84
N CYS A 107 19.59 -1.01 4.17
CA CYS A 107 20.62 -1.83 4.80
C CYS A 107 20.56 -3.30 4.36
N ILE A 108 19.36 -3.89 4.22
CA ILE A 108 19.19 -5.28 3.77
C ILE A 108 19.50 -5.40 2.26
N TYR A 109 19.08 -4.42 1.45
CA TYR A 109 19.47 -4.33 0.04
C TYR A 109 21.00 -4.33 -0.14
N LEU A 110 21.72 -3.51 0.64
CA LEU A 110 23.18 -3.47 0.60
C LEU A 110 23.84 -4.81 0.97
N LEU A 111 23.21 -5.63 1.83
CA LEU A 111 23.69 -6.99 2.07
C LEU A 111 23.58 -7.87 0.82
N HIS A 112 22.47 -7.80 0.07
CA HIS A 112 22.29 -8.50 -1.21
C HIS A 112 23.27 -8.02 -2.28
N LEU A 113 23.35 -6.70 -2.48
CA LEU A 113 24.29 -6.05 -3.41
C LEU A 113 25.75 -6.36 -3.05
N SER A 114 26.07 -6.58 -1.78
CA SER A 114 27.42 -7.00 -1.38
C SER A 114 27.77 -8.45 -1.77
N ARG A 115 26.78 -9.30 -2.08
CA ARG A 115 26.97 -10.75 -2.29
C ARG A 115 27.00 -11.13 -3.76
N MET A 116 26.03 -10.66 -4.54
CA MET A 116 25.85 -11.04 -5.96
C MET A 116 27.10 -10.72 -6.83
N PRO A 117 27.68 -9.50 -6.83
CA PRO A 117 28.86 -9.19 -7.65
C PRO A 117 30.08 -10.01 -7.24
N LYS A 118 30.21 -10.33 -5.94
CA LYS A 118 31.29 -11.18 -5.42
C LYS A 118 31.14 -12.65 -5.82
N LEU A 119 29.94 -13.10 -6.22
CA LEU A 119 29.66 -14.44 -6.75
C LEU A 119 29.92 -14.50 -8.27
N VAL A 120 29.46 -13.48 -9.00
CA VAL A 120 29.66 -13.33 -10.45
C VAL A 120 31.14 -13.15 -10.79
N TYR A 121 31.84 -12.17 -10.18
CA TYR A 121 33.26 -11.92 -10.42
C TYR A 121 34.15 -13.15 -10.20
N ARG A 122 33.85 -13.98 -9.18
CA ARG A 122 34.58 -15.24 -8.93
C ARG A 122 34.34 -16.27 -10.03
N SER A 123 33.12 -16.34 -10.53
CA SER A 123 32.72 -17.33 -11.54
C SER A 123 33.32 -16.98 -12.91
N ILE A 124 33.38 -15.69 -13.24
CA ILE A 124 34.14 -15.17 -14.39
C ILE A 124 35.63 -15.48 -14.23
N ARG A 125 36.24 -15.10 -13.09
CA ARG A 125 37.68 -15.25 -12.83
C ARG A 125 38.20 -16.69 -12.87
N GLU A 126 37.40 -17.66 -12.44
CA GLU A 126 37.77 -19.08 -12.44
C GLU A 126 37.28 -19.80 -13.72
N CYS A 127 36.70 -19.07 -14.69
CA CYS A 127 36.06 -19.55 -15.93
C CYS A 127 35.03 -20.67 -15.73
N GLN A 128 34.47 -20.79 -14.52
CA GLN A 128 33.56 -21.84 -14.08
C GLN A 128 32.64 -21.28 -12.98
N LEU A 129 31.39 -21.73 -12.93
CA LEU A 129 30.45 -21.28 -11.88
C LEU A 129 30.90 -21.75 -10.49
N VAL A 130 31.17 -20.81 -9.58
CA VAL A 130 31.80 -21.12 -8.27
C VAL A 130 31.21 -20.29 -7.13
N PHE A 131 30.49 -20.94 -6.21
CA PHE A 131 29.97 -20.31 -4.98
C PHE A 131 31.07 -19.88 -3.99
N LYS A 132 32.13 -20.68 -3.87
CA LYS A 132 33.22 -20.47 -2.90
C LYS A 132 34.55 -20.84 -3.56
N ARG A 133 35.50 -19.89 -3.58
CA ARG A 133 36.85 -20.04 -4.14
C ARG A 133 37.44 -21.39 -3.73
N ARG A 134 37.86 -22.22 -4.70
CA ARG A 134 38.65 -23.43 -4.42
C ARG A 134 39.87 -22.99 -3.60
N LYS A 135 40.11 -23.60 -2.44
CA LYS A 135 41.48 -23.63 -1.91
C LYS A 135 42.29 -24.37 -2.97
N ARG A 136 43.29 -23.73 -3.59
CA ARG A 136 44.33 -24.51 -4.28
C ARG A 136 44.90 -25.44 -3.22
N LEU A 137 44.91 -26.74 -3.50
CA LEU A 137 45.86 -27.64 -2.86
C LEU A 137 47.23 -27.21 -3.38
N THR A 138 47.86 -26.29 -2.65
CA THR A 138 49.31 -26.15 -2.71
C THR A 138 49.87 -27.47 -2.23
N MET A 139 50.32 -28.30 -3.18
CA MET A 139 51.30 -29.34 -2.90
C MET A 139 52.37 -28.70 -2.02
N VAL A 140 52.54 -29.21 -0.80
CA VAL A 140 53.56 -28.69 0.12
C VAL A 140 54.90 -29.20 -0.38
N HIS A 141 55.44 -28.48 -1.36
CA HIS A 141 56.84 -28.59 -1.72
C HIS A 141 57.62 -28.08 -0.50
N VAL A 142 58.09 -29.02 0.33
CA VAL A 142 58.96 -28.74 1.47
C VAL A 142 60.27 -28.20 0.90
N LYS A 143 60.40 -26.88 0.83
CA LYS A 143 61.65 -26.23 0.46
C LYS A 143 62.23 -25.52 1.68
N VAL A 144 63.44 -25.93 2.02
CA VAL A 144 64.14 -25.65 3.28
C VAL A 144 64.57 -24.18 3.34
N THR A 145 64.51 -23.60 4.55
CA THR A 145 65.09 -22.31 5.01
C THR A 145 65.12 -21.11 4.05
N GLY A 146 64.43 -20.02 4.42
CA GLY A 146 64.63 -18.71 3.79
C GLY A 146 63.91 -17.58 4.54
N SER A 147 64.63 -16.85 5.38
CA SER A 147 64.06 -15.73 6.14
C SER A 147 63.78 -14.53 5.24
N LYS A 148 62.51 -14.12 5.14
CA LYS A 148 62.10 -12.80 4.62
C LYS A 148 60.97 -12.23 5.49
N ARG A 149 61.17 -11.03 6.03
CA ARG A 149 60.19 -10.31 6.86
C ARG A 149 58.91 -10.07 6.06
N LEU A 150 57.75 -10.47 6.58
CA LEU A 150 56.46 -10.04 6.04
C LEU A 150 56.08 -8.66 6.61
N ILE A 151 55.86 -7.68 5.73
CA ILE A 151 55.28 -6.38 6.11
C ILE A 151 53.80 -6.61 6.44
N THR A 152 53.44 -6.50 7.72
CA THR A 152 52.07 -6.69 8.22
C THR A 152 51.17 -5.51 7.86
N ARG A 153 50.37 -5.69 6.80
CA ARG A 153 49.47 -4.66 6.26
C ARG A 153 48.38 -4.27 7.27
N ARG A 154 48.60 -3.16 7.98
CA ARG A 154 47.84 -2.67 9.16
C ARG A 154 46.46 -2.08 8.78
N ALA A 155 45.55 -2.92 8.28
CA ALA A 155 44.27 -2.49 7.68
C ALA A 155 43.04 -3.35 8.07
N THR A 156 43.03 -3.92 9.29
CA THR A 156 41.99 -4.90 9.71
C THR A 156 41.29 -4.61 11.04
N GLY A 157 41.71 -3.58 11.78
CA GLY A 157 41.24 -3.30 13.16
C GLY A 157 39.76 -2.94 13.27
N LEU A 158 39.32 -1.86 12.59
CA LEU A 158 38.02 -1.21 12.82
C LEU A 158 36.81 -2.16 12.68
N PHE A 159 36.82 -3.02 11.66
CA PHE A 159 35.76 -4.00 11.40
C PHE A 159 36.00 -5.36 12.09
N SER A 160 37.01 -5.50 12.94
CA SER A 160 37.35 -6.79 13.57
C SER A 160 36.25 -7.37 14.51
N PRO A 161 35.49 -6.60 15.31
CA PRO A 161 34.38 -7.18 16.10
C PRO A 161 33.22 -7.61 15.18
N ILE A 162 32.80 -6.77 14.24
CA ILE A 162 31.74 -7.09 13.27
C ILE A 162 32.10 -8.35 12.46
N LYS A 163 33.36 -8.48 12.01
CA LYS A 163 33.88 -9.68 11.33
C LYS A 163 34.05 -10.89 12.26
N ARG A 164 34.00 -10.74 13.59
CA ARG A 164 33.98 -11.83 14.58
C ARG A 164 32.53 -12.31 14.76
N THR A 165 31.60 -11.40 15.09
CA THR A 165 30.17 -11.68 15.24
C THR A 165 29.56 -12.28 13.97
N TRP A 166 29.87 -11.72 12.79
CA TRP A 166 29.40 -12.28 11.51
C TRP A 166 29.87 -13.73 11.29
N ARG A 167 31.06 -14.12 11.77
CA ARG A 167 31.54 -15.51 11.69
C ARG A 167 30.89 -16.42 12.73
N ALA A 168 30.63 -15.93 13.94
CA ALA A 168 29.89 -16.67 14.96
C ALA A 168 28.44 -16.96 14.53
N LEU A 169 27.78 -16.02 13.84
CA LEU A 169 26.41 -16.18 13.37
C LEU A 169 26.30 -16.91 12.03
N PHE A 170 27.09 -16.51 11.02
CA PHE A 170 26.89 -16.88 9.60
C PHE A 170 28.10 -17.58 8.96
N SER A 171 28.93 -18.27 9.74
CA SER A 171 29.83 -19.30 9.18
C SER A 171 29.11 -20.64 9.06
N ARG A 172 29.79 -21.67 8.50
CA ARG A 172 29.18 -23.00 8.30
C ARG A 172 28.81 -23.67 9.62
N GLU A 173 29.65 -23.50 10.63
CA GLU A 173 29.50 -24.03 11.99
C GLU A 173 28.95 -22.96 12.97
N GLY A 174 28.56 -21.78 12.46
CA GLY A 174 27.97 -20.71 13.27
C GLY A 174 26.50 -20.98 13.62
N LEU A 175 25.87 -20.08 14.39
CA LEU A 175 24.50 -20.26 14.89
C LEU A 175 23.49 -20.56 13.76
N PHE A 176 23.48 -19.76 12.70
CA PHE A 176 22.66 -19.96 11.50
C PHE A 176 23.37 -20.79 10.41
N GLY A 177 24.41 -21.54 10.80
CA GLY A 177 25.24 -22.35 9.93
C GLY A 177 24.62 -23.71 9.58
N VAL A 178 24.71 -24.10 8.31
CA VAL A 178 24.17 -25.37 7.79
C VAL A 178 24.80 -26.62 8.45
N GLU A 179 25.98 -26.46 9.06
CA GLU A 179 26.73 -27.50 9.77
C GLU A 179 26.70 -27.32 11.30
N ASN A 180 25.83 -26.43 11.81
CA ASN A 180 25.53 -26.36 13.24
C ASN A 180 25.01 -27.72 13.75
N GLN A 181 25.41 -28.10 14.96
CA GLN A 181 24.92 -29.28 15.67
C GLN A 181 23.43 -29.10 16.07
N HIS A 182 23.03 -27.88 16.44
CA HIS A 182 21.66 -27.51 16.77
C HIS A 182 20.86 -26.94 15.58
N PHE A 183 21.25 -27.29 14.35
CA PHE A 183 20.65 -26.75 13.12
C PHE A 183 19.10 -26.82 13.13
N LEU A 184 18.53 -27.97 13.48
CA LEU A 184 17.08 -28.17 13.49
C LEU A 184 16.38 -27.25 14.52
N THR A 185 16.96 -27.08 15.70
CA THR A 185 16.42 -26.21 16.76
C THR A 185 16.45 -24.73 16.35
N VAL A 186 17.57 -24.26 15.78
CA VAL A 186 17.70 -22.88 15.29
C VAL A 186 16.80 -22.63 14.08
N TYR A 187 16.64 -23.63 13.22
CA TYR A 187 15.74 -23.57 12.07
C TYR A 187 14.27 -23.45 12.51
N VAL A 188 13.79 -24.33 13.41
CA VAL A 188 12.42 -24.26 13.96
C VAL A 188 12.16 -22.95 14.71
N PHE A 189 13.16 -22.38 15.40
CA PHE A 189 13.01 -21.07 16.04
C PHE A 189 12.87 -19.92 15.01
N ARG A 190 13.63 -19.94 13.91
CA ARG A 190 13.42 -18.98 12.80
C ARG A 190 12.04 -19.16 12.18
N GLU A 191 11.69 -20.40 11.84
CA GLU A 191 10.41 -20.78 11.25
C GLU A 191 9.24 -20.25 12.09
N PHE A 192 9.28 -20.39 13.42
CA PHE A 192 8.23 -19.90 14.31
C PHE A 192 8.07 -18.37 14.26
N LEU A 193 9.19 -17.62 14.31
CA LEU A 193 9.16 -16.15 14.20
C LEU A 193 8.67 -15.69 12.82
N GLU A 194 9.09 -16.39 11.77
CA GLU A 194 8.71 -16.10 10.39
C GLU A 194 7.22 -16.38 10.15
N LEU A 195 6.72 -17.57 10.51
CA LEU A 195 5.31 -17.93 10.43
C LEU A 195 4.42 -17.02 11.29
N SER A 196 4.88 -16.59 12.46
CA SER A 196 4.14 -15.61 13.29
C SER A 196 4.00 -14.27 12.58
N SER A 197 5.10 -13.79 11.96
CA SER A 197 5.13 -12.54 11.19
C SER A 197 4.26 -12.62 9.93
N GLN A 198 4.33 -13.74 9.20
CA GLN A 198 3.52 -14.01 8.00
C GLN A 198 2.03 -14.22 8.34
N THR A 199 1.70 -14.78 9.50
CA THR A 199 0.31 -14.87 9.99
C THR A 199 -0.27 -13.48 10.29
N TYR A 200 0.51 -12.60 10.93
CA TYR A 200 0.10 -11.21 11.15
C TYR A 200 -0.05 -10.44 9.82
N GLN A 201 0.86 -10.65 8.86
CA GLN A 201 0.75 -10.10 7.51
C GLN A 201 -0.54 -10.58 6.81
N ALA A 202 -0.84 -11.88 6.84
CA ALA A 202 -2.05 -12.45 6.25
C ALA A 202 -3.33 -11.93 6.93
N TYR A 203 -3.32 -11.73 8.26
CA TYR A 203 -4.42 -11.08 8.98
C TYR A 203 -4.66 -9.65 8.49
N GLN A 204 -3.62 -8.81 8.41
CA GLN A 204 -3.77 -7.43 7.92
C GLN A 204 -4.24 -7.39 6.46
N TYR A 205 -3.74 -8.28 5.59
CA TYR A 205 -4.24 -8.40 4.22
C TYR A 205 -5.72 -8.82 4.18
N SER A 206 -6.16 -9.75 5.05
CA SER A 206 -7.57 -10.14 5.15
C SER A 206 -8.50 -9.02 5.65
N ARG A 207 -7.96 -8.01 6.35
CA ARG A 207 -8.68 -6.83 6.82
C ARG A 207 -8.79 -5.73 5.76
N PHE A 208 -7.73 -5.51 4.98
CA PHE A 208 -7.60 -4.34 4.10
C PHE A 208 -7.71 -4.65 2.59
N LEU A 209 -7.73 -5.91 2.16
CA LEU A 209 -7.85 -6.27 0.74
C LEU A 209 -9.17 -6.98 0.43
N PRO A 210 -10.02 -6.43 -0.47
CA PRO A 210 -11.27 -7.09 -0.89
C PRO A 210 -11.05 -8.20 -1.93
N ARG A 211 -9.86 -8.30 -2.54
CA ARG A 211 -9.56 -9.30 -3.58
C ARG A 211 -9.45 -10.71 -2.99
N VAL A 212 -10.57 -11.43 -2.95
CA VAL A 212 -10.69 -12.79 -2.38
C VAL A 212 -9.57 -13.72 -2.81
N TRP A 213 -9.23 -13.77 -4.11
CA TRP A 213 -8.19 -14.68 -4.61
C TRP A 213 -6.79 -14.39 -4.07
N LEU A 214 -6.43 -13.13 -3.77
CA LEU A 214 -5.15 -12.78 -3.15
C LEU A 214 -5.11 -13.18 -1.66
N ASN A 215 -6.23 -13.04 -0.96
CA ASN A 215 -6.32 -13.50 0.44
C ASN A 215 -6.28 -15.03 0.51
N THR A 216 -7.00 -15.73 -0.39
CA THR A 216 -6.88 -17.18 -0.55
C THR A 216 -5.47 -17.60 -0.96
N LEU A 217 -4.79 -16.83 -1.83
CA LEU A 217 -3.40 -17.08 -2.22
C LEU A 217 -2.43 -16.97 -1.04
N LEU A 218 -2.56 -15.96 -0.18
CA LEU A 218 -1.71 -15.80 1.00
C LEU A 218 -1.98 -16.84 2.08
N VAL A 219 -3.25 -17.13 2.37
CA VAL A 219 -3.61 -18.23 3.28
C VAL A 219 -3.11 -19.57 2.73
N ALA A 220 -3.20 -19.79 1.42
CA ALA A 220 -2.63 -20.98 0.77
C ALA A 220 -1.10 -21.00 0.88
N MET A 221 -0.39 -19.89 0.61
CA MET A 221 1.08 -19.84 0.74
C MET A 221 1.55 -20.02 2.19
N LEU A 222 0.84 -19.46 3.18
CA LEU A 222 1.13 -19.64 4.59
C LEU A 222 0.90 -21.10 5.03
N LEU A 223 -0.21 -21.71 4.59
CA LEU A 223 -0.45 -23.15 4.76
C LEU A 223 0.62 -23.99 4.05
N ILE A 224 1.07 -23.58 2.87
CA ILE A 224 2.16 -24.24 2.13
C ILE A 224 3.49 -24.10 2.85
N ASN A 225 3.79 -22.99 3.53
CA ASN A 225 5.00 -22.85 4.33
C ASN A 225 4.95 -23.78 5.56
N CYS A 226 3.84 -23.71 6.31
CA CYS A 226 3.51 -24.68 7.36
C CYS A 226 3.58 -26.15 6.89
N TRP A 227 3.41 -26.43 5.59
CA TRP A 227 3.45 -27.77 5.01
C TRP A 227 4.75 -28.10 4.26
N SER A 228 5.63 -27.14 3.98
CA SER A 228 6.89 -27.31 3.23
C SER A 228 7.97 -27.87 4.16
N THR A 229 8.12 -27.28 5.33
CA THR A 229 8.94 -27.76 6.45
C THR A 229 8.56 -29.19 6.85
N LEU A 230 7.25 -29.47 6.81
CA LEU A 230 6.72 -30.83 6.97
C LEU A 230 7.09 -31.75 5.79
N ALA A 231 6.98 -31.29 4.53
CA ALA A 231 7.35 -32.08 3.35
C ALA A 231 8.83 -32.50 3.37
N VAL A 232 9.74 -31.54 3.62
CA VAL A 232 11.19 -31.75 3.57
C VAL A 232 11.65 -32.77 4.60
N GLN A 233 11.22 -32.62 5.85
CA GLN A 233 11.60 -33.52 6.94
C GLN A 233 11.16 -34.98 6.68
N HIS A 234 10.10 -35.20 5.90
CA HIS A 234 9.64 -36.55 5.56
C HIS A 234 10.58 -37.31 4.63
N PHE A 235 10.71 -36.81 3.40
CA PHE A 235 11.31 -37.57 2.31
C PHE A 235 12.84 -37.54 2.36
N LEU A 236 13.41 -36.57 3.08
CA LEU A 236 14.84 -36.26 3.07
C LEU A 236 15.53 -36.49 4.41
N GLY A 237 14.82 -36.78 5.51
CA GLY A 237 15.42 -37.04 6.82
C GLY A 237 16.39 -38.25 6.88
N SER A 238 16.35 -39.14 5.89
CA SER A 238 17.35 -40.21 5.68
C SER A 238 18.65 -39.71 5.00
N LYS A 239 18.69 -38.44 4.58
CA LYS A 239 19.75 -37.81 3.78
C LYS A 239 20.00 -36.38 4.28
N PRO A 240 20.60 -36.19 5.48
CA PRO A 240 20.68 -34.89 6.15
C PRO A 240 21.38 -33.78 5.34
N ALA A 241 22.27 -34.12 4.41
CA ALA A 241 22.90 -33.15 3.50
C ALA A 241 21.97 -32.61 2.41
N LEU A 242 20.96 -33.40 2.02
CA LEU A 242 19.93 -33.01 1.07
C LEU A 242 18.77 -32.33 1.79
N GLU A 243 18.32 -32.87 2.93
CA GLU A 243 17.33 -32.28 3.84
C GLU A 243 17.62 -30.80 4.14
N ARG A 244 18.80 -30.49 4.72
CA ARG A 244 19.16 -29.13 5.11
C ARG A 244 19.27 -28.16 3.92
N VAL A 245 19.60 -28.67 2.72
CA VAL A 245 19.65 -27.85 1.51
C VAL A 245 18.26 -27.57 0.98
N VAL A 246 17.37 -28.56 0.94
CA VAL A 246 16.00 -28.38 0.44
C VAL A 246 15.15 -27.59 1.43
N ALA A 247 15.33 -27.76 2.75
CA ALA A 247 14.66 -26.96 3.78
C ALA A 247 14.87 -25.47 3.53
N ILE A 248 16.13 -25.02 3.56
CA ILE A 248 16.52 -23.62 3.34
C ILE A 248 16.10 -23.11 1.95
N SER A 249 16.01 -23.98 0.94
CA SER A 249 15.63 -23.56 -0.42
C SER A 249 14.11 -23.46 -0.60
N ALA A 250 13.32 -24.31 0.07
CA ALA A 250 11.86 -24.31 0.02
C ALA A 250 11.30 -23.16 0.86
N ASP A 251 11.76 -23.03 2.10
CA ASP A 251 11.59 -21.88 2.99
C ASP A 251 11.82 -20.57 2.23
N ALA A 252 13.06 -20.30 1.80
CA ALA A 252 13.39 -19.06 1.09
C ALA A 252 12.58 -18.83 -0.20
N ALA A 253 12.17 -19.87 -0.93
CA ALA A 253 11.31 -19.72 -2.10
C ALA A 253 9.88 -19.28 -1.72
N ILE A 254 9.36 -19.77 -0.59
CA ILE A 254 8.03 -19.46 -0.08
C ILE A 254 8.02 -18.10 0.64
N SER A 255 9.08 -17.73 1.37
CA SER A 255 9.29 -16.36 1.89
C SER A 255 9.37 -15.35 0.74
N ILE A 256 10.09 -15.66 -0.34
CA ILE A 256 10.12 -14.83 -1.55
C ILE A 256 8.72 -14.75 -2.18
N ALA A 257 7.98 -15.85 -2.22
CA ALA A 257 6.62 -15.84 -2.75
C ALA A 257 5.70 -14.89 -1.96
N MET A 258 5.66 -14.98 -0.62
CA MET A 258 4.76 -14.15 0.21
C MET A 258 5.25 -12.72 0.47
N CYS A 259 6.56 -12.50 0.57
CA CYS A 259 7.13 -11.20 0.96
C CYS A 259 7.64 -10.37 -0.22
N VAL A 260 7.74 -10.95 -1.42
CA VAL A 260 8.09 -10.25 -2.67
C VAL A 260 7.03 -10.48 -3.74
N ILE A 261 6.77 -11.73 -4.13
CA ILE A 261 5.93 -12.01 -5.31
C ILE A 261 4.46 -11.62 -5.07
N VAL A 262 3.86 -11.92 -3.92
CA VAL A 262 2.45 -11.55 -3.67
C VAL A 262 2.25 -10.04 -3.51
N PRO A 263 3.08 -9.27 -2.77
CA PRO A 263 3.05 -7.82 -2.83
C PRO A 263 3.23 -7.30 -4.26
N CYS A 264 4.13 -7.89 -5.05
CA CYS A 264 4.24 -7.61 -6.48
C CYS A 264 3.02 -8.06 -7.30
N MET A 265 2.22 -9.05 -6.88
CA MET A 265 0.95 -9.47 -7.53
C MET A 265 -0.28 -8.69 -7.02
N LEU A 266 -0.16 -8.00 -5.90
CA LEU A 266 -1.10 -6.98 -5.47
C LEU A 266 -0.88 -5.70 -6.28
N VAL A 267 0.39 -5.28 -6.40
CA VAL A 267 0.80 -4.09 -7.17
C VAL A 267 0.75 -4.33 -8.68
N ALA A 268 1.04 -5.55 -9.17
CA ALA A 268 1.09 -5.83 -10.60
C ALA A 268 -0.20 -5.41 -11.30
N PRO A 269 -1.42 -5.83 -10.92
CA PRO A 269 -2.68 -5.35 -11.54
C PRO A 269 -2.90 -3.83 -11.61
N TYR A 270 -2.06 -3.01 -10.95
CA TYR A 270 -2.04 -1.55 -11.07
C TYR A 270 -0.83 -1.04 -11.87
N ALA A 271 0.30 -1.75 -11.84
CA ALA A 271 1.49 -1.48 -12.63
C ALA A 271 1.50 -2.16 -14.03
N ASN A 272 0.56 -3.08 -14.27
CA ASN A 272 0.55 -4.10 -15.34
C ASN A 272 -0.75 -4.94 -15.29
N ALA A 273 -1.61 -5.06 -16.31
CA ALA A 273 -1.30 -5.27 -17.72
C ALA A 273 -0.33 -6.45 -18.06
N MET A 274 0.13 -7.23 -17.06
CA MET A 274 1.02 -8.42 -17.18
C MET A 274 0.87 -9.35 -15.94
N ASP A 275 1.10 -10.69 -16.05
CA ASP A 275 0.34 -11.72 -15.27
C ASP A 275 1.12 -12.89 -14.53
N THR A 276 0.53 -14.11 -14.38
CA THR A 276 0.66 -15.15 -13.27
C THR A 276 1.08 -16.61 -13.69
N MET A 277 1.25 -17.72 -12.90
CA MET A 277 1.60 -18.11 -11.48
C MET A 277 1.68 -19.69 -11.29
N PHE A 278 2.21 -20.23 -10.15
CA PHE A 278 1.72 -21.43 -9.35
C PHE A 278 2.53 -22.79 -9.14
N ILE A 279 1.98 -23.80 -8.41
CA ILE A 279 2.64 -24.69 -7.36
C ILE A 279 2.50 -26.26 -7.42
N THR A 280 3.21 -27.01 -6.51
CA THR A 280 2.69 -28.06 -5.52
C THR A 280 3.84 -28.75 -4.70
N SER A 281 3.67 -29.72 -3.76
CA SER A 281 3.05 -29.71 -2.39
C SER A 281 3.44 -30.97 -1.49
N VAL A 282 3.04 -31.03 -0.18
CA VAL A 282 2.87 -32.25 0.73
C VAL A 282 4.12 -33.01 1.29
N LYS A 283 4.22 -33.69 2.49
CA LYS A 283 3.89 -33.48 3.95
C LYS A 283 4.33 -34.68 4.89
N ALA A 284 5.21 -34.55 5.91
CA ALA A 284 5.16 -35.32 7.21
C ALA A 284 5.75 -34.54 8.44
N ASN A 285 5.96 -34.96 9.70
CA ASN A 285 5.80 -36.20 10.49
C ASN A 285 5.32 -35.89 11.95
N ARG A 286 4.87 -36.89 12.74
CA ARG A 286 3.63 -36.86 13.57
C ARG A 286 3.41 -35.79 14.67
N VAL A 287 4.31 -35.48 15.62
CA VAL A 287 3.92 -34.58 16.76
C VAL A 287 3.95 -33.09 16.41
N VAL A 288 5.03 -32.59 15.82
CA VAL A 288 5.11 -31.19 15.34
C VAL A 288 4.06 -30.93 14.24
N LYS A 289 3.78 -31.95 13.40
CA LYS A 289 2.59 -32.03 12.53
C LYS A 289 1.29 -31.71 13.25
N VAL A 290 1.07 -32.24 14.45
CA VAL A 290 -0.22 -32.12 15.14
C VAL A 290 -0.38 -30.68 15.62
N VAL A 291 0.66 -30.02 16.12
CA VAL A 291 0.56 -28.59 16.49
C VAL A 291 0.35 -27.71 15.26
N ILE A 292 1.24 -27.78 14.26
CA ILE A 292 1.17 -26.92 13.05
C ILE A 292 -0.07 -27.26 12.21
N GLY A 293 -0.44 -28.54 12.15
CA GLY A 293 -1.62 -29.05 11.46
C GLY A 293 -2.93 -28.66 12.16
N LEU A 294 -3.01 -28.77 13.49
CA LEU A 294 -4.15 -28.25 14.25
C LEU A 294 -4.27 -26.73 14.05
N TRP A 295 -3.18 -25.98 14.09
CA TRP A 295 -3.21 -24.54 13.84
C TRP A 295 -3.73 -24.20 12.44
N GLY A 296 -3.23 -24.90 11.41
CA GLY A 296 -3.73 -24.78 10.04
C GLY A 296 -5.20 -25.21 9.89
N THR A 297 -5.65 -26.23 10.62
CA THR A 297 -7.05 -26.67 10.66
C THR A 297 -7.93 -25.67 11.42
N VAL A 298 -7.46 -25.06 12.50
CA VAL A 298 -8.17 -24.00 13.24
C VAL A 298 -8.34 -22.75 12.38
N ILE A 299 -7.29 -22.31 11.69
CA ILE A 299 -7.37 -21.24 10.69
C ILE A 299 -8.33 -21.62 9.56
N MET A 300 -8.27 -22.85 9.03
CA MET A 300 -9.19 -23.32 8.00
C MET A 300 -10.65 -23.35 8.49
N VAL A 301 -10.92 -23.76 9.74
CA VAL A 301 -12.27 -23.76 10.33
C VAL A 301 -12.79 -22.34 10.54
N PHE A 302 -11.97 -21.42 11.03
CA PHE A 302 -12.36 -20.00 11.12
C PHE A 302 -12.61 -19.39 9.74
N HIS A 303 -11.76 -19.67 8.75
CA HIS A 303 -11.93 -19.19 7.39
C HIS A 303 -13.18 -19.77 6.72
N LEU A 304 -13.39 -21.10 6.80
CA LEU A 304 -14.59 -21.76 6.28
C LEU A 304 -15.85 -21.23 6.97
N ARG A 305 -15.84 -21.03 8.29
CA ARG A 305 -16.96 -20.41 9.02
C ARG A 305 -17.26 -19.00 8.50
N ALA A 306 -16.25 -18.16 8.33
CA ALA A 306 -16.42 -16.80 7.80
C ALA A 306 -16.89 -16.78 6.33
N VAL A 307 -16.38 -17.70 5.50
CA VAL A 307 -16.83 -17.88 4.11
C VAL A 307 -18.31 -18.33 4.09
N ILE A 308 -18.68 -19.36 4.82
CA ILE A 308 -20.06 -19.86 4.93
C ILE A 308 -20.98 -18.75 5.46
N GLN A 309 -20.61 -18.05 6.53
CA GLN A 309 -21.39 -16.93 7.06
C GLN A 309 -21.62 -15.86 6.00
N SER A 310 -20.60 -15.48 5.22
CA SER A 310 -20.74 -14.49 4.13
C SER A 310 -21.56 -14.97 2.92
N HIS A 311 -21.79 -16.27 2.77
CA HIS A 311 -22.69 -16.83 1.75
C HIS A 311 -24.12 -17.03 2.27
N LEU A 312 -24.30 -17.19 3.59
CA LEU A 312 -25.61 -17.25 4.24
C LEU A 312 -26.18 -15.85 4.55
N THR A 313 -25.33 -14.84 4.71
CA THR A 313 -25.73 -13.45 5.02
C THR A 313 -25.67 -12.56 3.78
N PHE A 314 -26.73 -12.60 2.98
CA PHE A 314 -26.93 -11.65 1.89
C PHE A 314 -27.33 -10.27 2.46
N ILE A 315 -26.39 -9.32 2.49
CA ILE A 315 -26.71 -7.90 2.63
C ILE A 315 -27.01 -7.37 1.22
N GLU A 316 -28.28 -7.08 0.94
CA GLU A 316 -28.66 -6.45 -0.31
C GLU A 316 -27.96 -5.08 -0.46
N GLY A 317 -27.42 -4.79 -1.64
CA GLY A 317 -26.72 -3.54 -1.91
C GLY A 317 -25.28 -3.46 -1.38
N CYS A 318 -24.79 -4.46 -0.66
CA CYS A 318 -23.38 -4.53 -0.31
C CYS A 318 -22.54 -4.76 -1.58
N ARG A 319 -21.68 -3.79 -1.92
CA ARG A 319 -20.77 -3.84 -3.08
C ARG A 319 -19.41 -4.48 -2.72
N ALA A 320 -19.03 -4.50 -1.44
CA ALA A 320 -17.77 -5.08 -0.97
C ALA A 320 -17.94 -5.83 0.36
N PHE A 321 -18.12 -7.16 0.28
CA PHE A 321 -18.23 -8.05 1.44
C PHE A 321 -16.86 -8.37 2.06
N THR A 322 -16.79 -8.39 3.39
CA THR A 322 -15.62 -8.83 4.18
C THR A 322 -15.87 -10.15 4.90
N ARG A 323 -14.78 -10.85 5.29
CA ARG A 323 -14.83 -12.19 5.89
C ARG A 323 -14.04 -12.27 7.21
N PRO A 324 -14.39 -11.47 8.24
CA PRO A 324 -13.76 -11.53 9.55
C PRO A 324 -13.91 -12.91 10.20
N TRP A 325 -12.84 -13.41 10.83
CA TRP A 325 -12.78 -14.78 11.37
C TRP A 325 -13.48 -14.98 12.72
N PHE A 326 -13.75 -13.89 13.44
CA PHE A 326 -14.14 -13.92 14.85
C PHE A 326 -15.48 -13.23 15.16
N THR A 327 -16.17 -12.67 14.15
CA THR A 327 -17.50 -12.06 14.32
C THR A 327 -18.60 -12.96 13.76
N GLY A 328 -19.82 -12.82 14.29
CA GLY A 328 -21.02 -13.48 13.76
C GLY A 328 -21.89 -12.59 12.86
N ARG A 329 -21.61 -11.28 12.84
CA ARG A 329 -22.36 -10.29 12.05
C ARG A 329 -21.93 -10.29 10.59
N SER A 330 -22.82 -9.84 9.73
CA SER A 330 -22.54 -9.64 8.31
C SER A 330 -21.67 -8.40 8.11
N SER A 331 -20.57 -8.58 7.39
CA SER A 331 -19.47 -7.61 7.31
C SER A 331 -19.39 -7.06 5.90
N CYS A 332 -19.60 -5.75 5.76
CA CYS A 332 -19.61 -5.04 4.48
C CYS A 332 -18.82 -3.74 4.60
N VAL A 333 -17.95 -3.47 3.62
CA VAL A 333 -17.08 -2.28 3.58
C VAL A 333 -17.72 -1.14 2.77
N SER A 334 -18.47 -1.47 1.73
CA SER A 334 -19.17 -0.50 0.86
C SER A 334 -20.60 -0.94 0.65
N LEU A 335 -21.55 -0.14 1.14
CA LEU A 335 -22.98 -0.44 1.19
C LEU A 335 -23.78 0.63 0.45
N VAL A 336 -24.47 0.22 -0.61
CA VAL A 336 -25.34 1.08 -1.43
C VAL A 336 -26.80 0.68 -1.19
N ILE A 337 -27.50 1.50 -0.43
CA ILE A 337 -28.94 1.35 -0.18
C ILE A 337 -29.67 2.04 -1.34
N ASN A 338 -30.32 1.24 -2.17
CA ASN A 338 -31.18 1.72 -3.25
C ASN A 338 -32.64 1.48 -2.83
N CYS A 339 -33.33 2.56 -2.48
CA CYS A 339 -34.70 2.53 -1.97
C CYS A 339 -35.68 2.13 -3.08
N HIS A 340 -35.58 2.75 -4.26
CA HIS A 340 -36.36 2.40 -5.45
C HIS A 340 -36.25 0.91 -5.82
N ALA A 341 -35.03 0.34 -5.85
CA ALA A 341 -34.82 -1.07 -6.16
C ALA A 341 -35.40 -2.04 -5.12
N ARG A 342 -35.63 -1.57 -3.88
CA ARG A 342 -36.27 -2.31 -2.78
C ARG A 342 -37.78 -2.09 -2.69
N GLY A 343 -38.32 -1.09 -3.40
CA GLY A 343 -39.71 -0.66 -3.23
C GLY A 343 -40.00 0.01 -1.89
N ILE A 344 -39.01 0.64 -1.26
CA ILE A 344 -39.14 1.36 0.03
C ILE A 344 -38.97 2.87 -0.15
N GLU A 345 -39.47 3.65 0.79
CA GLU A 345 -39.33 5.12 0.81
C GLU A 345 -38.02 5.57 1.47
N SER A 346 -37.69 4.96 2.61
CA SER A 346 -36.49 5.15 3.42
C SER A 346 -36.02 3.80 3.98
N PRO A 347 -34.72 3.58 4.23
CA PRO A 347 -34.26 2.50 5.11
C PRO A 347 -34.67 2.72 6.57
N ASP A 348 -34.73 1.64 7.33
CA ASP A 348 -34.91 1.65 8.78
C ASP A 348 -33.58 1.49 9.54
N ASP A 349 -33.57 1.77 10.84
CA ASP A 349 -32.43 1.45 11.70
C ASP A 349 -32.17 -0.06 11.77
N GLY A 350 -33.21 -0.89 11.64
CA GLY A 350 -33.13 -2.35 11.68
C GLY A 350 -32.18 -2.92 10.63
N PHE A 351 -32.21 -2.42 9.40
CA PHE A 351 -31.26 -2.77 8.35
C PHE A 351 -29.81 -2.46 8.74
N LEU A 352 -29.56 -1.27 9.29
CA LEU A 352 -28.21 -0.84 9.71
C LEU A 352 -27.74 -1.51 11.00
N HIS A 353 -28.64 -2.00 11.87
CA HIS A 353 -28.29 -2.80 13.05
C HIS A 353 -27.64 -4.15 12.71
N ALA A 354 -27.94 -4.73 11.54
CA ALA A 354 -27.34 -5.98 11.09
C ALA A 354 -25.86 -5.86 10.67
N ILE A 355 -25.42 -4.65 10.29
CA ILE A 355 -24.10 -4.37 9.73
C ILE A 355 -23.01 -4.37 10.83
N ASP A 356 -21.82 -4.86 10.50
CA ASP A 356 -20.63 -4.70 11.32
C ASP A 356 -20.18 -3.22 11.38
N GLU A 357 -20.47 -2.58 12.53
CA GLU A 357 -20.10 -1.21 12.93
C GLU A 357 -18.63 -0.85 12.63
N THR A 358 -17.74 -1.85 12.65
CA THR A 358 -16.30 -1.64 12.45
C THR A 358 -15.80 -1.95 11.04
N ALA A 359 -16.65 -2.51 10.18
CA ALA A 359 -16.29 -2.86 8.80
C ALA A 359 -16.69 -1.79 7.78
N LEU A 360 -17.80 -1.08 8.02
CA LEU A 360 -18.36 -0.14 7.05
C LEU A 360 -17.49 1.09 6.88
N ALA A 361 -17.04 1.33 5.64
CA ALA A 361 -16.19 2.45 5.24
C ALA A 361 -16.86 3.38 4.23
N THR A 362 -17.80 2.88 3.42
CA THR A 362 -18.60 3.69 2.49
C THR A 362 -20.07 3.36 2.66
N LEU A 363 -20.87 4.37 2.98
CA LEU A 363 -22.33 4.30 3.04
C LEU A 363 -22.91 5.21 1.96
N THR A 364 -23.84 4.70 1.18
CA THR A 364 -24.53 5.45 0.12
C THR A 364 -26.03 5.22 0.20
N PHE A 365 -26.82 6.29 0.30
CA PHE A 365 -28.27 6.26 0.07
C PHE A 365 -28.57 6.71 -1.36
N THR A 366 -29.46 5.99 -2.06
CA THR A 366 -29.76 6.22 -3.48
C THR A 366 -31.25 6.01 -3.76
N HIS A 367 -31.86 6.91 -4.55
CA HIS A 367 -33.24 6.81 -5.03
C HIS A 367 -34.30 6.63 -3.93
N CYS A 368 -34.14 7.37 -2.82
CA CYS A 368 -35.05 7.35 -1.67
C CYS A 368 -36.03 8.53 -1.75
N PRO A 369 -37.34 8.29 -2.03
CA PRO A 369 -38.34 9.36 -2.19
C PRO A 369 -38.62 10.20 -0.94
N GLY A 370 -38.28 9.69 0.25
CA GLY A 370 -38.44 10.36 1.53
C GLY A 370 -37.41 9.83 2.54
N LEU A 371 -36.13 10.12 2.30
CA LEU A 371 -35.01 9.68 3.13
C LEU A 371 -35.01 10.38 4.49
N ASN A 372 -35.37 9.61 5.51
CA ASN A 372 -34.99 9.91 6.89
C ASN A 372 -33.65 9.23 7.15
N ILE A 373 -32.60 9.99 7.44
CA ILE A 373 -31.27 9.41 7.68
C ILE A 373 -31.30 8.65 9.02
N PRO A 374 -31.08 7.32 9.08
CA PRO A 374 -31.35 6.59 10.31
C PRO A 374 -30.31 6.91 11.41
N PRO A 375 -30.72 7.16 12.67
CA PRO A 375 -29.82 7.37 13.81
C PRO A 375 -28.73 6.30 13.98
N ALA A 376 -28.94 5.08 13.47
CA ALA A 376 -27.94 4.03 13.41
C ALA A 376 -26.62 4.44 12.72
N ILE A 377 -26.56 5.53 11.94
CA ILE A 377 -25.29 6.00 11.34
C ILE A 377 -24.21 6.32 12.39
N GLN A 378 -24.59 6.80 13.58
CA GLN A 378 -23.66 7.23 14.65
C GLN A 378 -22.72 6.11 15.16
N ARG A 379 -22.96 4.86 14.73
CA ARG A 379 -22.18 3.69 15.14
C ARG A 379 -21.01 3.37 14.19
N PHE A 380 -20.99 3.93 12.98
CA PHE A 380 -19.99 3.60 11.96
C PHE A 380 -18.70 4.42 12.11
N SER A 381 -17.97 4.16 13.19
CA SER A 381 -16.68 4.82 13.51
C SER A 381 -15.54 4.59 12.51
N ASN A 382 -15.70 3.67 11.54
CA ASN A 382 -14.80 3.49 10.40
C ASN A 382 -15.35 4.05 9.08
N LEU A 383 -16.49 4.75 9.09
CA LEU A 383 -17.03 5.43 7.92
C LEU A 383 -16.02 6.47 7.42
N MET A 384 -15.66 6.35 6.14
CA MET A 384 -14.68 7.19 5.45
C MET A 384 -15.32 8.04 4.35
N VAL A 385 -16.39 7.54 3.73
CA VAL A 385 -17.12 8.22 2.65
C VAL A 385 -18.61 8.09 2.88
N PHE A 386 -19.32 9.22 2.90
CA PHE A 386 -20.78 9.28 3.04
C PHE A 386 -21.42 9.94 1.81
N HIS A 387 -22.28 9.19 1.12
CA HIS A 387 -22.92 9.63 -0.12
C HIS A 387 -24.45 9.64 -0.02
N ILE A 388 -25.09 10.65 -0.61
CA ILE A 388 -26.53 10.67 -0.92
C ILE A 388 -26.68 10.99 -2.40
N TYR A 389 -27.48 10.21 -3.13
CA TYR A 389 -27.75 10.44 -4.54
C TYR A 389 -29.24 10.35 -4.89
N ASN A 390 -29.75 11.30 -5.68
CA ASN A 390 -31.09 11.30 -6.27
C ASN A 390 -32.17 10.92 -5.25
N SER A 391 -32.26 11.66 -4.15
CA SER A 391 -33.11 11.33 -2.99
C SER A 391 -33.66 12.60 -2.34
N THR A 392 -34.88 12.55 -1.84
CA THR A 392 -35.46 13.64 -1.02
C THR A 392 -35.03 13.45 0.43
N ILE A 393 -34.46 14.45 1.08
CA ILE A 393 -34.06 14.38 2.48
C ILE A 393 -35.17 14.97 3.34
N THR A 394 -36.03 14.11 3.86
CA THR A 394 -37.13 14.48 4.75
C THR A 394 -36.70 14.63 6.21
N GLU A 395 -35.63 13.94 6.65
CA GLU A 395 -35.06 14.12 7.99
C GLU A 395 -33.53 13.95 8.02
N TRP A 396 -32.82 15.01 8.39
CA TRP A 396 -31.39 14.99 8.72
C TRP A 396 -31.10 15.99 9.87
N SER A 397 -31.41 15.58 11.10
CA SER A 397 -31.33 16.41 12.30
C SER A 397 -29.91 16.53 12.88
N GLY A 398 -29.71 17.51 13.77
CA GLY A 398 -28.45 17.72 14.48
C GLY A 398 -28.14 16.69 15.56
N ASP A 399 -29.13 16.03 16.16
CA ASP A 399 -28.95 15.37 17.46
C ASP A 399 -28.83 13.84 17.37
N ALA A 400 -29.62 13.20 16.50
CA ALA A 400 -29.66 11.75 16.38
C ALA A 400 -28.91 11.20 15.14
N ASN A 401 -28.93 11.94 14.04
CA ASN A 401 -28.51 11.50 12.70
C ASN A 401 -27.57 12.51 12.00
N SER A 402 -26.83 13.29 12.78
CA SER A 402 -25.78 14.20 12.28
C SER A 402 -24.45 13.52 11.95
N ILE A 403 -23.66 14.15 11.09
CA ILE A 403 -22.24 13.83 10.92
C ILE A 403 -21.47 14.52 12.03
N SER A 404 -21.19 13.80 13.12
CA SER A 404 -20.46 14.33 14.28
C SER A 404 -19.01 13.82 14.35
N ALA A 405 -18.11 14.66 14.87
CA ALA A 405 -16.70 14.35 15.12
C ALA A 405 -16.48 13.12 16.01
N THR A 406 -17.38 12.89 16.97
CA THR A 406 -17.30 11.79 17.93
C THR A 406 -17.69 10.44 17.33
N ALA A 407 -18.70 10.42 16.45
CA ALA A 407 -19.17 9.20 15.81
C ALA A 407 -18.39 8.81 14.55
N HIS A 408 -17.89 9.79 13.79
CA HIS A 408 -17.30 9.55 12.46
C HIS A 408 -15.82 10.03 12.34
N PRO A 409 -14.89 9.69 13.26
CA PRO A 409 -13.53 10.24 13.35
C PRO A 409 -12.56 9.80 12.22
N ARG A 410 -13.11 9.35 11.09
CA ARG A 410 -12.41 8.84 9.89
C ARG A 410 -13.07 9.30 8.59
N LEU A 411 -14.21 9.99 8.67
CA LEU A 411 -14.93 10.47 7.49
C LEU A 411 -14.10 11.56 6.82
N PHE A 412 -13.82 11.38 5.52
CA PHE A 412 -12.99 12.31 4.75
C PHE A 412 -13.71 12.92 3.52
N VAL A 413 -14.83 12.33 3.08
CA VAL A 413 -15.75 12.92 2.08
C VAL A 413 -17.20 12.77 2.53
N THR A 414 -17.95 13.88 2.46
CA THR A 414 -19.41 13.90 2.36
C THR A 414 -19.81 14.44 1.00
N ALA A 415 -20.63 13.70 0.24
CA ALA A 415 -21.05 14.09 -1.11
C ALA A 415 -22.55 13.84 -1.33
N VAL A 416 -23.26 14.87 -1.78
CA VAL A 416 -24.72 14.90 -1.92
C VAL A 416 -25.07 15.38 -3.32
N ALA A 417 -25.57 14.49 -4.19
CA ALA A 417 -25.84 14.79 -5.59
C ALA A 417 -27.30 14.52 -5.97
N ARG A 418 -27.92 15.47 -6.69
CA ARG A 418 -29.36 15.45 -7.01
C ARG A 418 -30.28 15.30 -5.77
N PRO A 419 -30.03 15.98 -4.63
CA PRO A 419 -30.96 15.96 -3.51
C PRO A 419 -32.25 16.75 -3.81
N HIS A 420 -33.26 16.53 -2.97
CA HIS A 420 -34.35 17.48 -2.75
C HIS A 420 -34.44 17.76 -1.24
N PHE A 421 -34.38 19.03 -0.82
CA PHE A 421 -34.34 19.49 0.56
C PHE A 421 -35.61 20.27 0.95
N PRO A 422 -36.75 19.60 1.19
CA PRO A 422 -38.02 20.25 1.55
C PRO A 422 -37.99 21.05 2.87
N LEU A 423 -36.96 20.87 3.70
CA LEU A 423 -36.73 21.61 4.95
C LEU A 423 -35.53 22.57 4.87
N GLY A 424 -34.94 22.77 3.69
CA GLY A 424 -33.72 23.56 3.51
C GLY A 424 -32.45 22.83 3.96
N PHE A 425 -31.41 23.61 4.30
CA PHE A 425 -30.07 23.09 4.59
C PHE A 425 -30.05 22.09 5.77
N PRO A 426 -29.41 20.91 5.65
CA PRO A 426 -29.49 19.85 6.65
C PRO A 426 -28.79 20.21 7.97
N ALA A 427 -29.56 20.25 9.06
CA ALA A 427 -29.07 20.50 10.41
C ALA A 427 -28.01 19.47 10.87
N GLY A 428 -28.05 18.25 10.32
CA GLY A 428 -27.06 17.21 10.58
C GLY A 428 -25.64 17.49 10.09
N LEU A 429 -25.39 18.61 9.39
CA LEU A 429 -24.05 19.11 9.06
C LEU A 429 -23.66 20.39 9.82
N LEU A 430 -24.45 20.81 10.82
CA LEU A 430 -24.21 22.01 11.63
C LEU A 430 -23.57 21.71 13.00
N GLN A 431 -23.40 20.44 13.35
CA GLN A 431 -22.62 20.02 14.52
C GLN A 431 -21.11 20.08 14.24
N PRO A 432 -20.23 20.05 15.26
CA PRO A 432 -18.79 19.92 15.06
C PRO A 432 -18.44 18.69 14.23
N LEU A 433 -17.93 18.94 13.03
CA LEU A 433 -17.57 17.91 12.05
C LEU A 433 -16.21 17.26 12.40
N PRO A 434 -15.94 16.01 11.96
CA PRO A 434 -14.69 15.33 12.29
C PRO A 434 -13.49 15.97 11.57
N ASP A 435 -12.41 16.28 12.30
CA ASP A 435 -11.17 16.89 11.75
C ASP A 435 -10.57 16.17 10.52
N SER A 436 -10.95 14.91 10.28
CA SER A 436 -10.58 14.12 9.09
C SER A 436 -11.35 14.51 7.81
N LEU A 437 -12.42 15.30 7.91
CA LEU A 437 -13.34 15.61 6.83
C LEU A 437 -12.70 16.61 5.87
N LEU A 438 -12.18 16.13 4.75
CA LEU A 438 -11.44 16.95 3.80
C LEU A 438 -12.36 17.60 2.75
N SER A 439 -13.58 17.10 2.57
CA SER A 439 -14.51 17.67 1.61
C SER A 439 -15.99 17.47 1.93
N ILE A 440 -16.78 18.52 1.65
CA ILE A 440 -18.25 18.51 1.61
C ILE A 440 -18.67 19.04 0.24
N GLN A 441 -19.40 18.24 -0.54
CA GLN A 441 -19.82 18.62 -1.88
C GLN A 441 -21.31 18.39 -2.09
N PHE A 442 -22.00 19.43 -2.51
CA PHE A 442 -23.40 19.45 -2.92
C PHE A 442 -23.47 19.70 -4.42
N CYS A 443 -24.21 18.89 -5.16
CA CYS A 443 -24.28 18.98 -6.62
C CYS A 443 -25.72 18.78 -7.13
N VAL A 444 -26.19 19.66 -8.02
CA VAL A 444 -27.56 19.70 -8.55
C VAL A 444 -28.60 19.77 -7.42
N THR A 445 -28.58 20.86 -6.65
CA THR A 445 -29.39 21.02 -5.43
C THR A 445 -30.45 22.11 -5.53
N ASP A 446 -31.57 21.90 -4.86
CA ASP A 446 -32.69 22.85 -4.72
C ASP A 446 -32.52 23.86 -3.57
N VAL A 447 -31.34 23.88 -2.94
CA VAL A 447 -31.03 24.78 -1.81
C VAL A 447 -30.86 26.21 -2.34
N THR A 448 -31.77 27.10 -1.95
CA THR A 448 -31.77 28.51 -2.37
C THR A 448 -30.97 29.44 -1.46
N SER A 449 -30.65 29.02 -0.23
CA SER A 449 -29.86 29.79 0.74
C SER A 449 -29.00 28.89 1.64
N LEU A 450 -27.86 29.43 2.08
CA LEU A 450 -26.91 28.74 2.95
C LEU A 450 -26.87 29.41 4.35
N PRO A 451 -26.56 28.67 5.44
CA PRO A 451 -26.38 29.25 6.77
C PRO A 451 -25.23 30.28 6.80
N ASP A 452 -25.40 31.33 7.57
CA ASP A 452 -24.43 32.41 7.74
C ASP A 452 -23.30 32.06 8.74
N ASP A 453 -23.48 31.04 9.58
CA ASP A 453 -22.51 30.63 10.59
C ASP A 453 -21.62 29.43 10.22
N LEU A 454 -21.67 28.96 8.97
CA LEU A 454 -20.83 27.85 8.48
C LEU A 454 -19.33 28.00 8.83
N PRO A 455 -18.65 29.17 8.69
CA PRO A 455 -17.23 29.33 9.05
C PRO A 455 -16.94 29.22 10.55
N ALA A 456 -17.95 29.32 11.41
CA ALA A 456 -17.82 29.08 12.85
C ALA A 456 -18.07 27.61 13.25
N ARG A 457 -18.69 26.82 12.35
CA ARG A 457 -19.02 25.40 12.56
C ARG A 457 -18.06 24.44 11.86
N TRP A 458 -17.56 24.84 10.69
CA TRP A 458 -16.74 24.01 9.81
C TRP A 458 -15.26 24.36 9.98
N HIS A 459 -14.47 23.33 10.29
CA HIS A 459 -13.01 23.45 10.36
C HIS A 459 -12.39 23.61 8.95
N PRO A 460 -11.08 23.91 8.83
CA PRO A 460 -10.44 24.03 7.54
C PRO A 460 -10.50 22.73 6.71
N MET A 461 -10.77 22.85 5.42
CA MET A 461 -11.01 21.71 4.50
C MET A 461 -10.28 21.88 3.16
N ALA A 462 -10.19 20.81 2.36
CA ALA A 462 -9.67 20.90 1.00
C ALA A 462 -10.73 21.50 0.05
N VAL A 463 -11.95 20.97 0.04
CA VAL A 463 -12.99 21.37 -0.95
C VAL A 463 -14.36 21.49 -0.30
N VAL A 464 -14.93 22.69 -0.39
CA VAL A 464 -16.37 22.93 -0.21
C VAL A 464 -16.97 23.30 -1.56
N ALA A 465 -18.01 22.57 -1.98
CA ALA A 465 -18.64 22.78 -3.28
C ALA A 465 -20.17 22.81 -3.15
N PHE A 466 -20.79 23.77 -3.82
CA PHE A 466 -22.22 23.89 -4.06
C PHE A 466 -22.43 24.12 -5.55
N GLU A 467 -22.55 23.04 -6.33
CA GLU A 467 -22.50 23.10 -7.80
C GLU A 467 -23.85 22.81 -8.45
N TYR A 468 -24.14 23.46 -9.58
CA TYR A 468 -25.33 23.27 -10.42
C TYR A 468 -26.67 23.44 -9.66
N GLY A 469 -26.70 24.26 -8.61
CA GLY A 469 -27.86 24.47 -7.76
C GLY A 469 -28.64 25.76 -8.03
N GLU A 470 -29.61 26.03 -7.15
CA GLU A 470 -30.55 27.14 -7.30
C GLU A 470 -30.07 28.48 -6.67
N LEU A 471 -28.85 28.55 -6.13
CA LEU A 471 -28.35 29.74 -5.41
C LEU A 471 -28.30 31.00 -6.29
N THR A 472 -28.97 32.07 -5.86
CA THR A 472 -28.88 33.41 -6.49
C THR A 472 -27.93 34.35 -5.74
N GLU A 473 -27.71 34.09 -4.45
CA GLU A 473 -26.83 34.86 -3.55
C GLU A 473 -26.17 33.92 -2.53
N ILE A 474 -25.19 34.44 -1.78
CA ILE A 474 -24.52 33.74 -0.69
C ILE A 474 -24.45 34.63 0.57
N PRO A 475 -24.42 34.07 1.79
CA PRO A 475 -24.09 34.85 2.97
C PRO A 475 -22.62 35.30 2.87
N ALA A 476 -22.31 36.56 3.20
CA ALA A 476 -20.97 37.13 3.03
C ALA A 476 -19.89 36.38 3.82
N SER A 477 -20.27 35.79 4.96
CA SER A 477 -19.43 34.92 5.78
C SER A 477 -18.91 33.69 5.04
N LEU A 478 -19.61 33.17 4.02
CA LEU A 478 -19.19 31.96 3.27
C LEU A 478 -17.79 32.11 2.66
N LEU A 479 -17.41 33.34 2.27
CA LEU A 479 -16.10 33.66 1.72
C LEU A 479 -14.96 33.57 2.76
N SER A 480 -15.29 33.56 4.06
CA SER A 480 -14.37 33.35 5.18
C SER A 480 -14.16 31.86 5.54
N LEU A 481 -14.73 30.92 4.77
CA LEU A 481 -14.42 29.49 4.91
C LEU A 481 -12.94 29.24 4.62
N GLN A 482 -12.25 28.56 5.54
CA GLN A 482 -10.83 28.18 5.37
C GLN A 482 -10.71 26.94 4.47
N VAL A 483 -10.92 27.12 3.17
CA VAL A 483 -10.90 26.04 2.17
C VAL A 483 -9.84 26.26 1.11
N PHE A 484 -9.26 25.18 0.56
CA PHE A 484 -8.38 25.30 -0.60
C PHE A 484 -9.18 25.59 -1.89
N THR A 485 -10.38 25.04 -2.03
CA THR A 485 -11.31 25.37 -3.11
C THR A 485 -12.71 25.61 -2.55
N LEU A 486 -13.27 26.80 -2.84
CA LEU A 486 -14.69 27.07 -2.75
C LEU A 486 -15.29 27.06 -4.16
N SER A 487 -16.15 26.09 -4.46
CA SER A 487 -16.86 26.04 -5.74
C SER A 487 -18.33 26.41 -5.58
N LEU A 488 -18.77 27.41 -6.35
CA LEU A 488 -20.16 27.83 -6.52
C LEU A 488 -20.60 27.65 -7.99
N LYS A 489 -19.99 26.69 -8.69
CA LYS A 489 -20.13 26.46 -10.14
C LYS A 489 -21.58 26.25 -10.58
N GLY A 490 -22.01 26.85 -11.67
CA GLY A 490 -23.28 26.55 -12.35
C GLY A 490 -24.55 26.91 -11.56
N ASN A 491 -24.47 27.79 -10.56
CA ASN A 491 -25.65 28.34 -9.89
C ASN A 491 -26.23 29.53 -10.69
N ARG A 492 -27.12 30.31 -10.06
CA ARG A 492 -27.86 31.42 -10.67
C ARG A 492 -27.37 32.79 -10.20
N ILE A 493 -26.11 32.90 -9.79
CA ILE A 493 -25.51 34.11 -9.23
C ILE A 493 -25.27 35.13 -10.35
N GLU A 494 -26.07 36.21 -10.40
CA GLU A 494 -25.91 37.28 -11.39
C GLU A 494 -24.92 38.38 -10.96
N THR A 495 -24.76 38.59 -9.65
CA THR A 495 -23.82 39.54 -9.02
C THR A 495 -23.31 38.95 -7.71
N ILE A 496 -22.14 39.38 -7.24
CA ILE A 496 -21.54 38.88 -5.99
C ILE A 496 -20.97 40.04 -5.13
N PRO A 497 -21.84 40.93 -4.59
CA PRO A 497 -21.40 42.06 -3.76
C PRO A 497 -20.58 41.65 -2.52
N GLN A 498 -20.75 40.42 -2.04
CA GLN A 498 -20.06 39.84 -0.88
C GLN A 498 -18.53 39.88 -1.00
N LEU A 499 -17.97 39.91 -2.22
CA LEU A 499 -16.52 40.10 -2.42
C LEU A 499 -16.02 41.44 -1.84
N MET A 500 -16.88 42.46 -1.70
CA MET A 500 -16.55 43.74 -1.06
C MET A 500 -16.45 43.66 0.47
N GLU A 501 -17.02 42.60 1.07
CA GLU A 501 -17.20 42.43 2.52
C GLU A 501 -16.21 41.41 3.11
N MET A 502 -15.35 40.82 2.26
CA MET A 502 -14.30 39.91 2.66
C MET A 502 -13.36 40.53 3.71
N ALA A 503 -13.04 39.74 4.73
CA ALA A 503 -12.19 40.15 5.84
C ALA A 503 -10.78 40.59 5.37
N PRO A 504 -10.12 41.52 6.09
CA PRO A 504 -8.73 41.86 5.85
C PRO A 504 -7.83 40.65 6.08
N ASP A 505 -6.67 40.64 5.40
CA ASP A 505 -5.61 39.63 5.50
C ASP A 505 -6.05 38.19 5.12
N LEU A 506 -7.24 38.04 4.53
CA LEU A 506 -7.78 36.77 4.03
C LEU A 506 -7.15 36.40 2.67
N GLU A 507 -6.59 35.19 2.60
CA GLU A 507 -6.08 34.59 1.36
C GLU A 507 -6.95 33.39 0.95
N VAL A 508 -7.64 33.50 -0.20
CA VAL A 508 -8.46 32.42 -0.76
C VAL A 508 -7.66 31.67 -1.84
N PRO A 509 -7.27 30.39 -1.65
CA PRO A 509 -6.42 29.68 -2.60
C PRO A 509 -7.09 29.45 -3.96
N GLU A 510 -8.40 29.15 -3.97
CA GLU A 510 -9.21 29.09 -5.18
C GLU A 510 -10.70 29.36 -4.92
N LEU A 511 -11.29 30.25 -5.73
CA LEU A 511 -12.73 30.51 -5.81
C LEU A 511 -13.23 30.24 -7.23
N SER A 512 -14.23 29.38 -7.39
CA SER A 512 -14.88 29.09 -8.67
C SER A 512 -16.32 29.63 -8.71
N LEU A 513 -16.55 30.59 -9.61
CA LEU A 513 -17.86 31.12 -10.01
C LEU A 513 -18.25 30.67 -11.42
N THR A 514 -17.52 29.68 -11.96
CA THR A 514 -17.70 29.05 -13.27
C THR A 514 -19.17 28.77 -13.61
N GLU A 515 -19.58 28.96 -14.87
CA GLU A 515 -20.92 28.65 -15.39
C GLU A 515 -22.10 29.40 -14.70
N ASN A 516 -21.85 30.42 -13.87
CA ASN A 516 -22.89 31.31 -13.35
C ASN A 516 -23.26 32.41 -14.36
N PRO A 517 -24.48 32.95 -14.35
CA PRO A 517 -24.91 34.06 -15.21
C PRO A 517 -24.28 35.43 -14.86
N LEU A 518 -23.21 35.46 -14.06
CA LEU A 518 -22.54 36.62 -13.48
C LEU A 518 -22.25 37.72 -14.50
N LYS A 519 -22.86 38.89 -14.30
CA LYS A 519 -22.86 40.04 -15.23
C LYS A 519 -21.74 41.03 -14.96
N GLU A 520 -21.43 41.23 -13.68
CA GLU A 520 -20.40 42.15 -13.20
C GLU A 520 -19.73 41.64 -11.92
N LEU A 521 -18.50 42.11 -11.69
CA LEU A 521 -17.78 41.99 -10.42
C LEU A 521 -17.78 43.36 -9.72
N PRO A 522 -17.82 43.44 -8.38
CA PRO A 522 -17.79 44.71 -7.67
C PRO A 522 -16.48 45.48 -7.89
N ASP A 523 -16.50 46.78 -7.63
CA ASP A 523 -15.38 47.71 -7.87
C ASP A 523 -14.12 47.42 -7.04
N LYS A 524 -14.27 46.71 -5.91
CA LYS A 524 -13.21 46.35 -4.96
C LYS A 524 -13.36 44.90 -4.45
N LEU A 525 -12.25 44.36 -3.93
CA LEU A 525 -12.19 43.09 -3.20
C LEU A 525 -11.72 43.34 -1.76
N GLY A 526 -12.59 43.12 -0.78
CA GLY A 526 -12.31 43.20 0.65
C GLY A 526 -11.50 44.43 1.08
N ALA A 527 -10.42 44.19 1.82
CA ALA A 527 -9.37 45.17 2.09
C ALA A 527 -8.20 44.99 1.09
N PRO A 528 -7.29 45.98 0.94
CA PRO A 528 -6.11 45.86 0.07
C PRO A 528 -5.11 44.74 0.46
N THR A 529 -5.29 44.09 1.62
CA THR A 529 -4.55 42.91 2.06
C THR A 529 -5.28 41.59 1.84
N THR A 530 -6.52 41.63 1.34
CA THR A 530 -7.30 40.45 0.90
C THR A 530 -6.81 40.01 -0.48
N PHE A 531 -6.56 38.72 -0.68
CA PHE A 531 -6.09 38.15 -1.94
C PHE A 531 -6.85 36.89 -2.35
N ILE A 532 -6.99 36.69 -3.66
CA ILE A 532 -7.39 35.42 -4.26
C ILE A 532 -6.20 34.89 -5.05
N ASP A 533 -5.86 33.62 -4.91
CA ASP A 533 -4.74 33.01 -5.66
C ASP A 533 -5.20 32.67 -7.08
N ARG A 534 -6.31 31.92 -7.21
CA ARG A 534 -7.00 31.63 -8.48
C ARG A 534 -8.48 31.97 -8.42
N LEU A 535 -8.98 32.62 -9.47
CA LEU A 535 -10.38 32.98 -9.63
C LEU A 535 -10.90 32.36 -10.93
N ASP A 536 -11.82 31.39 -10.84
CA ASP A 536 -12.40 30.73 -12.01
C ASP A 536 -13.76 31.37 -12.37
N LEU A 537 -13.80 32.02 -13.53
CA LEU A 537 -14.93 32.79 -14.08
C LEU A 537 -15.35 32.23 -15.45
N GLN A 538 -14.93 31.00 -15.80
CA GLN A 538 -15.22 30.40 -17.09
C GLN A 538 -16.74 30.33 -17.36
N GLY A 539 -17.17 30.64 -18.58
CA GLY A 539 -18.59 30.61 -18.96
C GLY A 539 -19.49 31.67 -18.30
N THR A 540 -18.96 32.68 -17.62
CA THR A 540 -19.73 33.81 -17.08
C THR A 540 -20.04 34.88 -18.13
N ASN A 541 -21.00 35.78 -17.85
CA ASN A 541 -21.42 36.86 -18.75
C ASN A 541 -20.55 38.13 -18.69
N LEU A 542 -19.41 38.09 -18.00
CA LEU A 542 -18.53 39.25 -17.79
C LEU A 542 -18.01 39.84 -19.11
N THR A 543 -18.26 41.13 -19.33
CA THR A 543 -17.76 41.94 -20.46
C THR A 543 -16.52 42.78 -20.10
N THR A 544 -16.29 43.03 -18.81
CA THR A 544 -15.22 43.88 -18.27
C THR A 544 -14.69 43.30 -16.96
N LEU A 545 -13.53 43.78 -16.51
CA LEU A 545 -12.93 43.43 -15.23
C LEU A 545 -12.60 44.69 -14.41
N PRO A 546 -12.89 44.72 -13.09
CA PRO A 546 -12.44 45.77 -12.19
C PRO A 546 -10.94 45.65 -11.90
N ALA A 547 -10.30 46.75 -11.52
CA ALA A 547 -8.83 46.82 -11.40
C ALA A 547 -8.23 45.81 -10.40
N TRP A 548 -8.97 45.41 -9.37
CA TRP A 548 -8.50 44.46 -8.36
C TRP A 548 -8.21 43.06 -8.92
N THR A 549 -8.81 42.65 -10.05
CA THR A 549 -8.50 41.34 -10.66
C THR A 549 -7.09 41.28 -11.25
N GLN A 550 -6.39 42.42 -11.35
CA GLN A 550 -4.99 42.49 -11.80
C GLN A 550 -4.00 42.68 -10.62
N THR A 551 -4.47 43.16 -9.45
CA THR A 551 -3.61 43.50 -8.31
C THR A 551 -3.80 42.58 -7.09
N GLN A 552 -5.00 42.02 -6.90
CA GLN A 552 -5.35 41.15 -5.78
C GLN A 552 -5.60 39.68 -6.19
N VAL A 553 -5.67 39.37 -7.49
CA VAL A 553 -5.65 37.98 -8.00
C VAL A 553 -4.22 37.58 -8.37
N ARG A 554 -3.58 36.77 -7.52
CA ARG A 554 -2.12 36.54 -7.54
C ARG A 554 -1.61 35.66 -8.67
N LYS A 555 -2.39 34.68 -9.15
CA LYS A 555 -1.95 33.71 -10.18
C LYS A 555 -2.77 33.82 -11.46
N THR A 556 -4.07 33.54 -11.41
CA THR A 556 -4.86 33.40 -12.65
C THR A 556 -6.35 33.66 -12.45
N ASN A 557 -6.91 34.46 -13.36
CA ASN A 557 -8.32 34.57 -13.65
C ASN A 557 -8.62 33.66 -14.86
N TYR A 558 -9.28 32.51 -14.67
CA TYR A 558 -9.70 31.68 -15.81
C TYR A 558 -11.00 32.24 -16.37
N MET A 559 -11.04 32.55 -17.67
CA MET A 559 -12.12 33.33 -18.29
C MET A 559 -12.58 32.78 -19.65
N ARG A 560 -12.19 31.55 -19.99
CA ARG A 560 -12.65 30.86 -21.20
C ARG A 560 -14.18 30.91 -21.33
N GLY A 561 -14.66 31.31 -22.50
CA GLY A 561 -16.10 31.40 -22.80
C GLY A 561 -16.80 32.69 -22.34
N THR A 562 -16.10 33.60 -21.66
CA THR A 562 -16.67 34.92 -21.31
C THR A 562 -16.74 35.88 -22.50
N PRO A 563 -17.70 36.82 -22.53
CA PRO A 563 -17.73 37.93 -23.49
C PRO A 563 -16.45 38.78 -23.50
N TYR A 564 -15.82 38.98 -22.33
CA TYR A 564 -14.51 39.65 -22.20
C TYR A 564 -13.45 38.97 -23.08
N CYS A 565 -13.29 37.65 -22.95
CA CYS A 565 -12.36 36.86 -23.77
C CYS A 565 -12.74 36.72 -25.25
N ALA A 566 -13.95 37.11 -25.64
CA ALA A 566 -14.38 37.17 -27.05
C ALA A 566 -14.19 38.56 -27.69
N THR A 567 -13.96 39.60 -26.89
CA THR A 567 -13.90 41.01 -27.33
C THR A 567 -12.52 41.65 -27.16
N VAL A 568 -11.75 41.24 -26.13
CA VAL A 568 -10.39 41.73 -25.90
C VAL A 568 -9.39 40.94 -26.75
N ALA A 569 -8.61 41.63 -27.57
CA ALA A 569 -7.54 41.02 -28.37
C ALA A 569 -6.45 40.42 -27.46
N THR A 570 -5.90 39.26 -27.84
CA THR A 570 -4.98 38.47 -27.00
C THR A 570 -3.74 39.24 -26.54
N GLU A 571 -3.26 40.20 -27.33
CA GLU A 571 -2.12 41.07 -27.01
C GLU A 571 -2.42 42.12 -25.92
N LEU A 572 -3.70 42.36 -25.62
CA LEU A 572 -4.19 43.34 -24.64
C LEU A 572 -4.72 42.67 -23.36
N LEU A 573 -4.66 41.35 -23.24
CA LEU A 573 -5.07 40.63 -22.04
C LEU A 573 -4.06 40.89 -20.89
N PRO A 574 -4.53 41.16 -19.66
CA PRO A 574 -3.65 41.20 -18.49
C PRO A 574 -2.92 39.87 -18.28
N ALA A 575 -1.68 39.92 -17.82
CA ALA A 575 -0.79 38.76 -17.71
C ALA A 575 -1.31 37.62 -16.79
N ASN A 576 -2.27 37.92 -15.92
CA ASN A 576 -2.95 36.96 -15.04
C ASN A 576 -4.37 36.58 -15.53
N VAL A 577 -4.72 36.79 -16.81
CA VAL A 577 -6.01 36.37 -17.40
C VAL A 577 -5.80 35.25 -18.42
N GLN A 578 -6.55 34.15 -18.28
CA GLN A 578 -6.45 32.96 -19.13
C GLN A 578 -7.78 32.66 -19.85
N CYS A 579 -7.87 33.08 -21.11
CA CYS A 579 -8.99 32.77 -22.01
C CYS A 579 -8.93 31.36 -22.64
N GLY A 580 -7.78 30.69 -22.55
CA GLY A 580 -7.58 29.32 -23.03
C GLY A 580 -8.11 28.24 -22.07
N PRO A 581 -7.96 26.94 -22.40
CA PRO A 581 -8.24 25.87 -21.45
C PRO A 581 -7.35 26.00 -20.20
N ARG A 582 -7.89 25.64 -19.02
CA ARG A 582 -7.16 25.58 -17.75
C ARG A 582 -5.94 24.65 -17.83
N SER A 583 -4.88 24.97 -17.08
CA SER A 583 -3.64 24.20 -17.09
C SER A 583 -3.83 22.81 -16.45
N VAL A 584 -3.21 21.78 -17.03
CA VAL A 584 -3.19 20.41 -16.45
C VAL A 584 -2.36 20.35 -15.15
N LEU A 585 -1.56 21.39 -14.87
CA LEU A 585 -0.81 21.53 -13.61
C LEU A 585 -1.61 22.23 -12.50
N ASP A 586 -2.71 22.91 -12.85
CA ASP A 586 -3.59 23.57 -11.88
C ASP A 586 -4.71 22.62 -11.49
N LEU A 587 -4.54 21.99 -10.32
CA LEU A 587 -5.47 21.03 -9.72
C LEU A 587 -6.91 21.55 -9.82
N ASN A 588 -7.77 20.82 -10.54
CA ASN A 588 -9.20 21.12 -10.65
C ASN A 588 -9.98 20.09 -9.81
N LEU A 589 -10.95 20.57 -9.03
CA LEU A 589 -11.66 19.80 -8.00
C LEU A 589 -13.20 19.90 -8.16
N ASP A 590 -13.66 19.95 -9.43
CA ASP A 590 -15.06 19.77 -9.82
C ASP A 590 -15.69 18.50 -9.20
N PHE A 591 -16.99 18.55 -8.86
CA PHE A 591 -17.73 17.34 -8.49
C PHE A 591 -17.83 16.39 -9.71
N PRO A 592 -17.48 15.08 -9.58
CA PRO A 592 -17.44 14.15 -10.72
C PRO A 592 -18.84 13.64 -11.10
N LEU A 593 -19.79 14.54 -11.40
CA LEU A 593 -21.22 14.26 -11.53
C LEU A 593 -21.52 13.12 -12.52
N GLY A 594 -20.93 13.14 -13.71
CA GLY A 594 -21.17 12.10 -14.73
C GLY A 594 -20.76 10.68 -14.29
N PHE A 595 -19.73 10.56 -13.47
CA PHE A 595 -19.28 9.28 -12.91
C PHE A 595 -20.19 8.81 -11.77
N ILE A 596 -20.72 9.75 -10.97
CA ILE A 596 -21.71 9.49 -9.92
C ILE A 596 -23.06 9.08 -10.54
N ASP A 597 -23.49 9.77 -11.59
CA ASP A 597 -24.69 9.45 -12.38
C ASP A 597 -24.58 8.05 -13.04
N GLU A 598 -23.39 7.66 -13.53
CA GLU A 598 -23.15 6.33 -14.11
C GLU A 598 -23.17 5.21 -13.06
N ILE A 599 -22.49 5.40 -11.91
CA ILE A 599 -22.43 4.39 -10.83
C ILE A 599 -23.80 4.15 -10.19
N TYR A 600 -24.63 5.19 -10.10
CA TYR A 600 -25.95 5.14 -9.49
C TYR A 600 -27.08 5.29 -10.54
N ALA A 601 -26.86 4.86 -11.78
CA ALA A 601 -27.93 4.75 -12.76
C ALA A 601 -28.97 3.71 -12.31
N ILE A 602 -30.26 3.98 -12.54
CA ILE A 602 -31.31 2.95 -12.44
C ILE A 602 -31.22 2.08 -13.70
N ASP A 603 -30.87 0.80 -13.53
CA ASP A 603 -30.91 -0.22 -14.58
C ASP A 603 -32.32 -0.31 -15.19
N ARG A 604 -32.55 0.33 -16.34
CA ARG A 604 -33.76 0.14 -17.14
C ARG A 604 -33.68 -1.20 -17.87
N LYS A 605 -34.22 -2.25 -17.24
CA LYS A 605 -34.48 -3.56 -17.84
C LYS A 605 -35.87 -3.62 -18.47
#